data_AF-A0A971QUM9-F1
#
_entry.id   AF-A0A971QUM9-F1
#
_cell.length_a   1.000
_cell.length_b   1.000
_cell.length_c   1.000
_cell.angle_alpha   90.00
_cell.angle_beta   90.00
_cell.angle_gamma   90.00
#
_symmetry.space_group_name_H-M   'P 1'
#
loop_
_entity.id
_entity.type
_entity.pdbx_description
1 polymer ?
#
loop_
_entity_poly.entity_id
_entity_poly.type
_entity_poly.pdbx_seq_one_letter_code
_entity_poly.pdbx_strand_id
1 'polypeptide(L)'
;MLSEKEVCERAEYCYLICLQLNWMLSNESIPPEKYLEQIRKSSLGLAEDEFIVMSIEEGLKSGLGDGGVNNLILMYESFVHAFCEVMQTDIEDLRDSLPREALVTLAAEMGVELGADS
;
A
#
# COMPACT_ATOMS: atom_id res chain seq x y z
N MET A 1 -12.54 10.48 -20.02
CA MET A 1 -12.07 11.15 -18.79
C MET A 1 -12.74 10.45 -17.63
N LEU A 2 -12.01 10.20 -16.55
CA LEU A 2 -12.59 9.69 -15.31
C LEU A 2 -13.47 10.78 -14.69
N SER A 3 -14.54 10.36 -14.00
CA SER A 3 -15.28 11.25 -13.11
C SER A 3 -14.45 11.58 -11.88
N GLU A 4 -14.76 12.68 -11.21
CA GLU A 4 -14.11 13.09 -9.96
C GLU A 4 -14.18 11.97 -8.91
N LYS A 5 -15.35 11.33 -8.76
CA LYS A 5 -15.54 10.17 -7.88
C LYS A 5 -14.57 9.03 -8.18
N GLU A 6 -14.41 8.67 -9.46
CA GLU A 6 -13.49 7.62 -9.88
C GLU A 6 -12.00 7.99 -9.71
N VAL A 7 -11.68 9.28 -9.62
CA VAL A 7 -10.34 9.77 -9.29
C VAL A 7 -10.12 9.66 -7.78
N CYS A 8 -11.09 10.06 -6.95
CA CYS A 8 -11.02 9.92 -5.50
C CYS A 8 -10.86 8.45 -5.08
N GLU A 9 -11.70 7.56 -5.62
CA GLU A 9 -11.64 6.12 -5.32
C GLU A 9 -10.28 5.51 -5.70
N ARG A 10 -9.67 5.96 -6.81
CA ARG A 10 -8.33 5.52 -7.21
C ARG A 10 -7.23 6.08 -6.31
N ALA A 11 -7.33 7.35 -5.92
CA ALA A 11 -6.38 7.97 -5.01
C ALA A 11 -6.35 7.25 -3.65
N GLU A 12 -7.53 7.01 -3.09
CA GLU A 12 -7.71 6.25 -1.86
C GLU A 12 -7.14 4.83 -2.00
N TYR A 13 -7.52 4.10 -3.05
CA TYR A 13 -7.03 2.75 -3.28
C TYR A 13 -5.49 2.70 -3.38
N CYS A 14 -4.88 3.56 -4.19
CA CYS A 14 -3.41 3.63 -4.30
C CYS A 14 -2.73 4.00 -2.98
N TYR A 15 -3.34 4.89 -2.20
CA TYR A 15 -2.83 5.29 -0.90
C TYR A 15 -2.88 4.13 0.11
N LEU A 16 -3.98 3.38 0.16
CA LEU A 16 -4.12 2.23 1.04
C LEU A 16 -3.15 1.10 0.68
N ILE A 17 -2.90 0.85 -0.62
CA ILE A 17 -1.84 -0.06 -1.06
C ILE A 17 -0.48 0.42 -0.54
N CYS A 18 -0.16 1.70 -0.74
CA CYS A 18 1.09 2.29 -0.29
C CYS A 18 1.29 2.08 1.22
N LEU A 19 0.24 2.28 2.03
CA LEU A 19 0.29 2.03 3.47
C LEU A 19 0.56 0.57 3.81
N GLN A 20 -0.15 -0.39 3.20
CA GLN A 20 0.06 -1.81 3.48
C GLN A 20 1.47 -2.26 3.11
N LEU A 21 1.99 -1.82 1.96
CA LEU A 21 3.36 -2.14 1.56
C LEU A 21 4.39 -1.52 2.51
N ASN A 22 4.20 -0.26 2.94
CA ASN A 22 5.07 0.40 3.92
C ASN A 22 5.07 -0.33 5.27
N TRP A 23 3.90 -0.75 5.77
CA TRP A 23 3.78 -1.51 7.01
C TRP A 23 4.45 -2.87 6.90
N MET A 24 4.26 -3.57 5.78
CA MET A 24 4.94 -4.85 5.55
C MET A 24 6.47 -4.67 5.49
N LEU A 25 6.96 -3.68 4.75
CA LEU A 25 8.39 -3.40 4.60
C LEU A 25 9.05 -2.98 5.93
N SER A 26 8.34 -2.21 6.75
CA SER A 26 8.83 -1.74 8.05
C SER A 26 8.73 -2.83 9.14
N ASN A 27 8.06 -3.94 8.86
CA ASN A 27 7.89 -5.02 9.81
C ASN A 27 9.10 -5.98 9.78
N GLU A 28 10.09 -5.71 10.61
CA GLU A 28 11.32 -6.51 10.73
C GLU A 28 11.09 -7.99 11.09
N SER A 29 9.89 -8.36 11.56
CA SER A 29 9.53 -9.75 11.85
C SER A 29 9.15 -10.57 10.62
N ILE A 30 8.90 -9.91 9.48
CA ILE A 30 8.51 -10.56 8.22
C ILE A 30 9.72 -10.49 7.28
N PRO A 31 10.41 -11.61 7.03
CA PRO A 31 11.51 -11.60 6.09
C PRO A 31 10.99 -11.53 4.63
N PRO A 32 11.78 -11.01 3.68
CA PRO A 32 11.32 -10.78 2.30
C PRO A 32 10.73 -12.02 1.60
N GLU A 33 11.25 -13.21 1.90
CA GLU A 33 10.77 -14.47 1.31
C GLU A 33 9.32 -14.81 1.73
N LYS A 34 8.81 -14.12 2.75
CA LYS A 34 7.44 -14.24 3.26
C LYS A 34 6.50 -13.16 2.76
N TYR A 35 6.96 -12.16 2.00
CA TYR A 35 6.09 -11.07 1.52
C TYR A 35 4.91 -11.58 0.68
N LEU A 36 5.13 -12.52 -0.24
CA LEU A 36 4.04 -13.12 -1.02
C LEU A 36 3.01 -13.88 -0.17
N GLU A 37 3.42 -14.46 0.95
CA GLU A 37 2.50 -15.10 1.91
C GLU A 37 1.75 -14.03 2.70
N GLN A 38 2.43 -12.95 3.08
CA GLN A 38 1.85 -11.86 3.86
C GLN A 38 0.78 -11.10 3.09
N ILE A 39 1.03 -10.73 1.82
CA ILE A 39 0.07 -9.95 1.03
C ILE A 39 -1.25 -10.70 0.75
N ARG A 40 -1.28 -12.04 0.89
CA ARG A 40 -2.52 -12.83 0.81
C ARG A 40 -3.51 -12.54 1.94
N LYS A 41 -3.04 -11.93 3.03
CA LYS A 41 -3.89 -11.50 4.15
C LYS A 41 -4.57 -10.15 3.86
N SER A 42 -4.14 -9.45 2.81
CA SER A 42 -4.67 -8.14 2.47
C SER A 42 -6.13 -8.22 2.02
N SER A 43 -7.00 -7.46 2.66
CA SER A 43 -8.38 -7.24 2.21
C SER A 43 -8.48 -6.31 1.00
N LEU A 44 -7.39 -5.63 0.61
CA LEU A 44 -7.30 -4.83 -0.62
C LEU A 44 -7.02 -5.68 -1.87
N GLY A 45 -6.84 -7.00 -1.72
CA GLY A 45 -6.60 -7.88 -2.86
C GLY A 45 -5.17 -7.79 -3.44
N LEU A 46 -4.17 -7.40 -2.65
CA LEU A 46 -2.77 -7.29 -3.13
C LEU A 46 -2.24 -8.57 -3.78
N ALA A 47 -2.70 -9.75 -3.33
CA ALA A 47 -2.30 -11.03 -3.90
C ALA A 47 -3.03 -11.38 -5.21
N GLU A 48 -4.10 -10.65 -5.55
CA GLU A 48 -4.87 -10.80 -6.79
C GLU A 48 -4.38 -9.83 -7.87
N ASP A 49 -3.63 -8.80 -7.49
CA ASP A 49 -2.97 -7.88 -8.41
C ASP A 49 -1.69 -8.53 -8.99
N GLU A 50 -1.78 -8.95 -10.25
CA GLU A 50 -0.69 -9.62 -10.96
C GLU A 50 0.58 -8.76 -11.02
N PHE A 51 0.45 -7.43 -11.13
CA PHE A 51 1.60 -6.54 -11.21
C PHE A 51 2.36 -6.50 -9.87
N ILE A 52 1.65 -6.41 -8.74
CA ILE A 52 2.25 -6.47 -7.40
C ILE A 52 2.97 -7.82 -7.20
N VAL A 53 2.29 -8.92 -7.50
CA VAL A 53 2.83 -10.27 -7.32
C VAL A 53 4.09 -10.46 -8.17
N MET A 54 4.03 -10.12 -9.46
CA MET A 54 5.18 -10.22 -10.37
C MET A 54 6.36 -9.37 -9.90
N SER A 55 6.11 -8.13 -9.48
CA SER A 55 7.16 -7.23 -9.01
C SER A 55 7.90 -7.79 -7.79
N ILE A 56 7.16 -8.37 -6.84
CA ILE A 56 7.77 -9.01 -5.66
C ILE A 56 8.55 -10.25 -6.06
N GLU A 57 7.98 -11.10 -6.91
CA GLU A 57 8.68 -12.30 -7.41
C GLU A 57 9.98 -11.97 -8.13
N GLU A 58 9.98 -10.96 -8.99
CA GLU A 58 11.17 -10.51 -9.72
C GLU A 58 12.22 -9.90 -8.80
N GLY A 59 11.79 -9.10 -7.81
CA GLY A 59 12.68 -8.56 -6.80
C GLY A 59 13.37 -9.66 -5.98
N LEU A 60 12.61 -10.68 -5.55
CA LEU A 60 13.14 -11.86 -4.87
C LEU A 60 14.09 -12.67 -5.76
N LYS A 61 13.71 -12.95 -7.01
CA LYS A 61 14.57 -13.68 -7.99
C LYS A 61 15.88 -12.92 -8.28
N SER A 62 15.84 -11.59 -8.23
CA SER A 62 17.01 -10.73 -8.46
C SER A 62 17.87 -10.52 -7.21
N GLY A 63 17.45 -11.03 -6.05
CA GLY A 63 18.18 -10.90 -4.78
C GLY A 63 18.09 -9.51 -4.16
N LEU A 64 17.02 -8.75 -4.44
CA LEU A 64 16.77 -7.47 -3.76
C LEU A 64 16.42 -7.71 -2.29
N GLY A 65 17.10 -7.02 -1.38
CA GLY A 65 16.95 -7.21 0.07
C GLY A 65 15.57 -6.86 0.63
N ASP A 66 14.76 -6.11 -0.13
CA ASP A 66 13.38 -5.74 0.19
C ASP A 66 12.37 -6.47 -0.71
N GLY A 67 12.80 -7.46 -1.50
CA GLY A 67 11.97 -8.13 -2.49
C GLY A 67 11.36 -7.20 -3.55
N GLY A 68 11.91 -6.00 -3.77
CA GLY A 68 11.36 -5.02 -4.71
C GLY A 68 10.16 -4.21 -4.17
N VAL A 69 9.78 -4.39 -2.90
CA VAL A 69 8.63 -3.71 -2.28
C VAL A 69 8.80 -2.19 -2.23
N ASN A 70 10.02 -1.68 -2.01
CA ASN A 70 10.26 -0.24 -1.99
C ASN A 70 9.96 0.41 -3.34
N ASN A 71 10.23 -0.28 -4.46
CA ASN A 71 9.90 0.23 -5.79
C ASN A 71 8.38 0.31 -6.01
N LEU A 72 7.63 -0.68 -5.51
CA LEU A 72 6.16 -0.65 -5.54
C LEU A 72 5.64 0.54 -4.73
N ILE A 73 6.15 0.76 -3.52
CA ILE A 73 5.77 1.89 -2.67
C ILE A 73 5.95 3.22 -3.42
N LEU A 74 7.14 3.46 -3.98
CA LEU A 74 7.44 4.70 -4.71
C LEU A 74 6.51 4.90 -5.93
N MET A 75 6.16 3.82 -6.62
CA MET A 75 5.25 3.88 -7.77
C MET A 75 3.82 4.24 -7.33
N TYR A 76 3.28 3.57 -6.32
CA TYR A 76 1.92 3.86 -5.82
C TYR A 76 1.85 5.25 -5.18
N GLU A 77 2.88 5.68 -4.45
CA GLU A 77 3.00 7.04 -3.91
C GLU A 77 2.98 8.08 -5.04
N SER A 78 3.68 7.83 -6.14
CA SER A 78 3.65 8.69 -7.33
C SER A 78 2.24 8.79 -7.94
N PHE A 79 1.49 7.68 -7.96
CA PHE A 79 0.09 7.71 -8.42
C PHE A 79 -0.82 8.50 -7.47
N VAL A 80 -0.64 8.35 -6.16
CA VAL A 80 -1.39 9.14 -5.17
C VAL A 80 -1.15 10.63 -5.41
N HIS A 81 0.10 11.06 -5.54
CA HIS A 81 0.42 12.46 -5.83
C HIS A 81 -0.22 12.95 -7.12
N ALA A 82 -0.15 12.16 -8.20
CA ALA A 82 -0.76 12.52 -9.47
C ALA A 82 -2.29 12.65 -9.36
N PHE A 83 -2.97 11.78 -8.61
CA PHE A 83 -4.41 11.91 -8.39
C PHE A 83 -4.75 13.10 -7.48
N CYS A 84 -3.96 13.36 -6.44
CA CYS A 84 -4.13 14.51 -5.56
C CYS A 84 -4.00 15.83 -6.34
N GLU A 85 -3.04 15.92 -7.27
CA GLU A 85 -2.89 17.09 -8.16
C GLU A 85 -4.14 17.31 -9.02
N VAL A 86 -4.72 16.25 -9.59
CA VAL A 86 -5.96 16.33 -10.39
C VAL A 86 -7.14 16.79 -9.55
N MET A 87 -7.23 16.33 -8.30
CA MET A 87 -8.30 16.71 -7.35
C MET A 87 -8.07 18.07 -6.69
N GLN A 88 -6.87 18.65 -6.83
CA GLN A 88 -6.45 19.87 -6.13
C GLN A 88 -6.55 19.74 -4.61
N THR A 89 -6.08 18.62 -4.08
CA THR A 89 -6.02 18.31 -2.63
C THR A 89 -4.62 17.86 -2.25
N ASP A 90 -4.29 17.88 -0.96
CA ASP A 90 -3.02 17.38 -0.46
C ASP A 90 -3.16 15.92 0.04
N ILE A 91 -2.03 15.21 0.12
CA ILE A 91 -2.02 13.82 0.60
C ILE A 91 -2.43 13.73 2.08
N GLU A 92 -2.19 14.79 2.86
CA GLU A 92 -2.64 14.93 4.24
C GLU A 92 -4.16 14.96 4.35
N ASP A 93 -4.85 15.67 3.45
CA ASP A 93 -6.31 15.70 3.43
C ASP A 93 -6.88 14.32 3.10
N LEU A 94 -6.26 13.61 2.13
CA LEU A 94 -6.63 12.24 1.79
C LEU A 94 -6.45 11.32 3.01
N ARG A 95 -5.29 11.39 3.68
CA ARG A 95 -5.02 10.61 4.89
C ARG A 95 -6.06 10.88 5.98
N ASP A 96 -6.36 12.15 6.23
CA ASP A 96 -7.24 12.55 7.33
C ASP A 96 -8.72 12.23 7.02
N SER A 97 -9.06 11.99 5.76
CA SER A 97 -10.40 11.53 5.34
C SER A 97 -10.65 10.04 5.63
N LEU A 98 -9.60 9.25 5.87
CA LEU A 98 -9.72 7.79 6.00
C LEU A 98 -10.14 7.37 7.41
N PRO A 99 -11.10 6.44 7.54
CA PRO A 99 -11.57 5.98 8.84
C PRO A 99 -10.46 5.21 9.57
N ARG A 100 -10.11 5.67 10.78
CA ARG A 100 -9.04 5.07 11.60
C ARG A 100 -9.24 3.57 11.85
N GLU A 101 -10.48 3.12 12.04
CA GLU A 101 -10.80 1.71 12.23
C GLU A 101 -10.39 0.84 11.03
N ALA A 102 -10.55 1.36 9.81
CA ALA A 102 -10.08 0.68 8.61
C ALA A 102 -8.55 0.62 8.58
N LEU A 103 -7.85 1.72 8.91
CA LEU A 103 -6.39 1.76 8.96
C LEU A 103 -5.81 0.76 9.97
N VAL A 104 -6.43 0.64 11.15
CA VAL A 104 -6.04 -0.36 12.17
C VAL A 104 -6.17 -1.78 11.62
N THR A 105 -7.28 -2.06 10.93
CA THR A 105 -7.51 -3.38 10.30
C THR A 105 -6.45 -3.68 9.24
N LEU A 106 -6.21 -2.75 8.33
CA LEU A 106 -5.25 -2.90 7.23
C LEU A 106 -3.80 -3.05 7.73
N ALA A 107 -3.43 -2.38 8.82
CA ALA A 107 -2.12 -2.53 9.45
C ALA A 107 -1.95 -3.91 10.11
N ALA A 108 -2.98 -4.39 10.81
CA ALA A 108 -2.96 -5.71 11.44
C ALA A 108 -2.80 -6.83 10.40
N GLU A 109 -3.39 -6.68 9.21
CA GLU A 109 -3.18 -7.59 8.08
C GLU A 109 -1.71 -7.69 7.67
N MET A 110 -0.92 -6.64 7.86
CA MET A 110 0.53 -6.58 7.59
C MET A 110 1.40 -6.87 8.84
N GLY A 111 0.77 -7.31 9.93
CA GLY A 111 1.44 -7.64 11.19
C GLY A 111 1.89 -6.42 11.99
N VAL A 112 1.29 -5.26 11.76
CA VAL A 112 1.59 -4.01 12.48
C VAL A 112 0.41 -3.65 13.38
N GLU A 113 0.70 -3.41 14.66
CA GLU A 113 -0.27 -2.86 15.60
C GLU A 113 -0.16 -1.34 15.62
N LEU A 114 -1.15 -0.64 15.06
CA LEU A 114 -1.26 0.80 15.25
C LEU A 114 -1.78 1.04 16.67
N GLY A 115 -0.99 1.72 17.50
CA GLY A 115 -1.42 2.12 18.84
C GLY A 115 -2.77 2.84 18.81
N ALA A 116 -3.58 2.61 19.84
CA ALA A 116 -4.92 3.21 19.97
C ALA A 116 -4.90 4.72 20.23
N ASP A 117 -3.73 5.33 20.41
CA ASP A 117 -3.60 6.71 20.88
C ASP A 117 -2.74 7.56 19.95
N SER A 118 -3.34 8.60 19.36
CA SER A 118 -2.94 10.02 19.53
C SER A 118 -4.06 10.89 18.99
#